data_AF-A0A6A6CNH2-F1
#
_entry.id   AF-A0A6A6CNH2-F1
#
_cell.length_a   1.000
_cell.length_b   1.000
_cell.length_c   1.000
_cell.angle_alpha   90.00
_cell.angle_beta   90.00
_cell.angle_gamma   90.00
#
_symmetry.space_group_name_H-M   'P 1'
#
loop_
_entity.id
_entity.type
_entity.pdbx_description
1 polymer ?
#
loop_
_entity_poly.entity_id
_entity_poly.type
_entity_poly.pdbx_seq_one_letter_code
_entity_poly.pdbx_strand_id
1 'polypeptide(L)'
;MSGEFALNAIGLVAGALGLIGFGKNNMPTQTDPAGAHVQIKVGLGEPGDSGNVGGGIDGIYAYDYNNVYIGRAQGDSIDIGGVLEVTVRQDTPGIQTDFLSISATKNAPCISWISVSQYDGSVGGAWTGDIGKDYWYHAGNQEAGQFQEPCPKYCCSWRPVCAWLDADHSADYPYGAMKFNVRAYGELSVDTVNAGADHVCASTLWARDSEPTNGKWFQLR
;
A
#
# COMPACT_ATOMS: atom_id res chain seq x y z
N MET A 1 -36.41 17.40 -9.11
CA MET A 1 -35.97 16.13 -8.49
C MET A 1 -34.67 15.73 -9.16
N SER A 2 -33.55 16.26 -8.67
CA SER A 2 -32.20 15.87 -9.08
C SER A 2 -31.71 14.81 -8.10
N GLY A 3 -31.65 13.56 -8.55
CA GLY A 3 -31.04 12.48 -7.80
C GLY A 3 -29.53 12.63 -7.83
N GLU A 4 -28.98 13.35 -6.85
CA GLU A 4 -27.59 13.20 -6.47
C GLU A 4 -27.45 11.79 -5.87
N PHE A 5 -26.95 10.85 -6.67
CA PHE A 5 -26.31 9.66 -6.12
C PHE A 5 -25.03 10.12 -5.45
N ALA A 6 -25.15 10.66 -4.24
CA ALA A 6 -24.07 10.64 -3.28
C ALA A 6 -23.81 9.15 -2.98
N LEU A 7 -22.94 8.53 -3.77
CA LEU A 7 -22.18 7.36 -3.35
C LEU A 7 -21.39 7.80 -2.13
N ASN A 8 -22.03 7.77 -0.97
CA ASN A 8 -21.35 7.86 0.31
C ASN A 8 -20.25 6.81 0.28
N ALA A 9 -19.03 7.23 0.59
CA ALA A 9 -17.81 6.44 0.70
C ALA A 9 -17.91 5.31 1.74
N ILE A 10 -18.84 4.36 1.56
CA ILE A 10 -19.15 3.23 2.45
C ILE A 10 -18.47 1.95 1.91
N GLY A 11 -17.33 2.11 1.24
CA GLY A 11 -16.32 1.05 1.10
C GLY A 11 -15.13 1.26 2.04
N LEU A 12 -15.27 2.21 3.00
CA LEU A 12 -14.20 2.74 3.83
C LEU A 12 -13.54 1.63 4.66
N VAL A 13 -12.33 1.26 4.27
CA VAL A 13 -11.30 0.52 5.04
C VAL A 13 -11.80 0.06 6.42
N ALA A 14 -12.41 -1.12 6.49
CA ALA A 14 -12.96 -1.62 7.74
C ALA A 14 -11.81 -2.12 8.63
N GLY A 15 -11.45 -1.32 9.63
CA GLY A 15 -10.59 -1.76 10.73
C GLY A 15 -9.60 -0.71 11.25
N ALA A 16 -8.36 -1.11 11.57
CA ALA A 16 -7.42 -0.24 12.29
C ALA A 16 -7.14 1.08 11.56
N LEU A 17 -7.10 1.07 10.23
CA LEU A 17 -6.91 2.28 9.40
C LEU A 17 -8.18 3.13 9.26
N GLY A 18 -9.36 2.54 9.46
CA GLY A 18 -10.61 3.27 9.66
C GLY A 18 -10.60 4.05 10.99
N LEU A 19 -10.03 3.48 12.04
CA LEU A 19 -9.82 4.16 13.34
C LEU A 19 -8.82 5.32 13.23
N ILE A 20 -7.89 5.27 12.27
CA ILE A 20 -6.91 6.34 12.01
C ILE A 20 -7.37 7.26 10.88
N GLY A 21 -8.62 7.14 10.40
CA GLY A 21 -9.19 8.05 9.40
C GLY A 21 -8.46 8.07 8.04
N PHE A 22 -7.54 7.14 7.79
CA PHE A 22 -6.72 7.07 6.57
C PHE A 22 -7.58 6.98 5.31
N GLY A 23 -8.64 6.16 5.39
CA GLY A 23 -9.51 5.84 4.26
C GLY A 23 -10.30 7.01 3.66
N LYS A 24 -10.41 8.15 4.36
CA LYS A 24 -11.17 9.31 3.84
C LYS A 24 -10.40 10.16 2.82
N ASN A 25 -9.06 10.18 2.89
CA ASN A 25 -8.25 11.13 2.11
C ASN A 25 -7.20 10.47 1.20
N ASN A 26 -6.92 9.17 1.36
CA ASN A 26 -5.81 8.49 0.68
C ASN A 26 -6.23 7.21 -0.06
N MET A 27 -7.54 7.03 -0.33
CA MET A 27 -8.04 5.93 -1.15
C MET A 27 -8.33 6.45 -2.56
N PRO A 28 -7.94 5.72 -3.62
CA PRO A 28 -8.32 6.09 -4.97
C PRO A 28 -9.84 6.08 -5.09
N THR A 29 -10.42 7.17 -5.59
CA THR A 29 -11.89 7.34 -5.70
C THR A 29 -12.43 6.85 -7.04
N GLN A 30 -11.56 6.48 -7.97
CA GLN A 30 -11.95 6.00 -9.28
C GLN A 30 -12.31 4.51 -9.23
N THR A 31 -13.34 4.13 -9.98
CA THR A 31 -13.64 2.75 -10.35
C THR A 31 -13.44 2.62 -11.86
N ASP A 32 -12.67 1.62 -12.29
CA ASP A 32 -12.43 1.31 -13.70
C ASP A 32 -12.63 -0.20 -13.85
N PRO A 33 -13.56 -0.67 -14.69
CA PRO A 33 -13.75 -2.10 -14.89
C PRO A 33 -12.48 -2.84 -15.33
N ALA A 34 -11.46 -2.13 -15.84
CA ALA A 34 -10.18 -2.70 -16.19
C ALA A 34 -9.40 -3.28 -15.00
N GLY A 35 -9.69 -2.92 -13.75
CA GLY A 35 -9.09 -3.53 -12.56
C GLY A 35 -8.98 -2.61 -11.36
N ALA A 36 -8.18 -3.01 -10.37
CA ALA A 36 -7.98 -2.24 -9.15
C ALA A 36 -7.18 -0.95 -9.41
N HIS A 37 -7.54 0.12 -8.71
CA HIS A 37 -6.75 1.35 -8.67
C HIS A 37 -5.81 1.32 -7.49
N VAL A 38 -4.57 1.71 -7.74
CA VAL A 38 -3.49 1.68 -6.76
C VAL A 38 -2.89 3.07 -6.67
N GLN A 39 -2.69 3.53 -5.45
CA GLN A 39 -1.97 4.76 -5.15
C GLN A 39 -0.77 4.41 -4.26
N ILE A 40 0.43 4.78 -4.69
CA ILE A 40 1.70 4.53 -3.99
C ILE A 40 2.28 5.88 -3.59
N LYS A 41 2.48 6.07 -2.30
CA LYS A 41 3.06 7.29 -1.73
C LYS A 41 4.50 7.07 -1.33
N VAL A 42 5.37 7.96 -1.78
CA VAL A 42 6.75 8.04 -1.32
C VAL A 42 6.89 9.07 -0.20
N GLY A 43 7.78 8.79 0.75
CA GLY A 43 8.07 9.66 1.88
C GLY A 43 8.59 11.04 1.47
N LEU A 44 8.43 12.04 2.35
CA LEU A 44 8.91 13.41 2.14
C LEU A 44 10.36 13.65 2.59
N GLY A 45 10.91 12.80 3.45
CA GLY A 45 12.17 13.10 4.12
C GLY A 45 12.00 14.04 5.32
N GLU A 46 13.06 14.22 6.09
CA GLU A 46 13.13 15.25 7.12
C GLU A 46 13.88 16.50 6.62
N PRO A 47 13.51 17.71 7.08
CA PRO A 47 14.24 18.92 6.75
C PRO A 47 15.72 18.81 7.14
N GLY A 48 16.62 18.93 6.16
CA GLY A 48 18.07 18.83 6.38
C GLY A 48 18.64 17.42 6.22
N ASP A 49 17.81 16.43 5.93
CA ASP A 49 18.26 15.11 5.48
C ASP A 49 18.63 15.18 3.99
N SER A 50 19.81 14.66 3.65
CA SER A 50 20.30 14.58 2.26
C SER A 50 19.80 13.33 1.53
N GLY A 51 19.08 12.44 2.22
CA GLY A 51 18.55 11.21 1.64
C GLY A 51 17.48 11.49 0.58
N ASN A 52 17.76 11.13 -0.68
CA ASN A 52 16.74 11.08 -1.72
C ASN A 52 15.82 9.89 -1.45
N VAL A 53 14.62 10.16 -0.92
CA VAL A 53 13.61 9.14 -0.59
C VAL A 53 12.68 8.84 -1.77
N GLY A 54 12.77 9.67 -2.81
CA GLY A 54 12.23 9.41 -4.15
C GLY A 54 12.85 8.17 -4.78
N GLY A 55 12.21 7.64 -5.82
CA GLY A 55 12.71 6.45 -6.49
C GLY A 55 11.84 6.04 -7.65
N GLY A 56 11.96 4.79 -8.08
CA GLY A 56 11.16 4.24 -9.18
C GLY A 56 10.49 2.95 -8.79
N ILE A 57 9.23 2.83 -9.20
CA ILE A 57 8.51 1.56 -9.26
C ILE A 57 8.72 0.99 -10.66
N ASP A 58 9.14 -0.27 -10.74
CA ASP A 58 9.31 -0.97 -12.03
C ASP A 58 7.96 -1.50 -12.53
N GLY A 59 7.22 -2.18 -11.66
CA GLY A 59 5.96 -2.81 -12.01
C GLY A 59 5.06 -3.07 -10.83
N ILE A 60 3.76 -3.15 -11.12
CA ILE A 60 2.69 -3.38 -10.16
C ILE A 60 1.84 -4.52 -10.69
N TYR A 61 1.71 -5.59 -9.92
CA TYR A 61 1.14 -6.86 -10.38
C TYR A 61 -0.03 -7.27 -9.47
N ALA A 62 -1.19 -7.52 -10.07
CA ALA A 62 -2.38 -7.96 -9.37
C ALA A 62 -2.55 -9.47 -9.45
N TYR A 63 -3.06 -10.06 -8.37
CA TYR A 63 -3.41 -11.46 -8.28
C TYR A 63 -4.78 -11.63 -7.63
N ASP A 64 -5.50 -12.68 -8.04
CA ASP A 64 -6.79 -13.06 -7.45
C ASP A 64 -6.64 -13.76 -6.09
N TYR A 65 -7.77 -14.13 -5.48
CA TYR A 65 -7.84 -14.89 -4.23
C TYR A 65 -7.05 -16.21 -4.24
N ASN A 66 -6.90 -16.85 -5.41
CA ASN A 66 -6.14 -18.09 -5.58
C ASN A 66 -4.65 -17.82 -5.85
N ASN A 67 -4.21 -16.56 -5.72
CA ASN A 67 -2.86 -16.11 -6.02
C ASN A 67 -2.47 -16.30 -7.49
N VAL A 68 -3.45 -16.32 -8.40
CA VAL A 68 -3.25 -16.38 -9.85
C VAL A 68 -3.04 -14.96 -10.35
N TYR A 69 -1.99 -14.75 -11.16
CA TYR A 69 -1.74 -13.46 -11.81
C TYR A 69 -2.92 -13.07 -12.69
N ILE A 70 -3.42 -11.85 -12.54
CA ILE A 70 -4.58 -11.36 -13.30
C ILE A 70 -4.29 -10.10 -14.09
N GLY A 71 -3.18 -9.40 -13.86
CA GLY A 71 -2.89 -8.15 -14.56
C GLY A 71 -1.68 -7.39 -14.04
N ARG A 72 -1.28 -6.37 -14.77
CA ARG A 72 -0.18 -5.47 -14.39
C ARG A 72 -0.42 -4.02 -14.78
N ALA A 73 0.24 -3.13 -14.06
CA ALA A 73 0.53 -1.76 -14.50
C ALA A 73 2.05 -1.58 -14.60
N GLN A 74 2.45 -0.73 -15.56
CA GLN A 74 3.81 -0.22 -15.62
C GLN A 74 4.01 0.75 -14.44
N GLY A 75 5.15 0.64 -13.74
CA GLY A 75 5.52 1.62 -12.73
C GLY A 75 6.09 2.90 -13.34
N ASP A 76 6.46 3.85 -12.49
CA ASP A 76 7.09 5.10 -12.89
C ASP A 76 8.03 5.61 -11.79
N SER A 77 8.80 6.64 -12.10
CA SER A 77 9.51 7.45 -11.12
C SER A 77 8.54 8.25 -10.24
N ILE A 78 8.86 8.35 -8.96
CA ILE A 78 8.10 9.09 -7.96
C ILE A 78 9.07 10.01 -7.24
N ASP A 79 8.81 11.31 -7.33
CA ASP A 79 9.57 12.33 -6.61
C ASP A 79 9.35 12.23 -5.09
N ILE A 80 10.20 12.90 -4.33
CA ILE A 80 10.10 13.01 -2.87
C ILE A 80 8.72 13.58 -2.49
N GLY A 81 8.01 12.89 -1.60
CA GLY A 81 6.65 13.23 -1.20
C GLY A 81 5.63 13.11 -2.35
N GLY A 82 6.00 12.51 -3.47
CA GLY A 82 5.16 12.30 -4.64
C GLY A 82 4.22 11.11 -4.46
N VAL A 83 3.29 10.99 -5.41
CA VAL A 83 2.29 9.92 -5.48
C VAL A 83 2.28 9.35 -6.89
N LEU A 84 2.30 8.03 -7.01
CA LEU A 84 1.98 7.31 -8.24
C LEU A 84 0.57 6.76 -8.15
N GLU A 85 -0.30 7.14 -9.08
CA GLU A 85 -1.65 6.59 -9.24
C GLU A 85 -1.73 5.80 -10.53
N VAL A 86 -2.17 4.55 -10.44
CA VAL A 86 -2.33 3.68 -11.61
C VAL A 86 -3.56 2.78 -11.49
N THR A 87 -4.08 2.38 -12.64
CA THR A 87 -5.03 1.26 -12.74
C THR A 87 -4.28 0.01 -13.17
N VAL A 88 -4.35 -1.05 -12.38
CA VAL A 88 -3.76 -2.34 -12.74
C VAL A 88 -4.70 -3.04 -13.72
N ARG A 89 -4.38 -2.96 -15.02
CA ARG A 89 -5.22 -3.54 -16.07
C ARG A 89 -5.15 -5.05 -16.02
N GLN A 90 -6.32 -5.68 -15.97
CA GLN A 90 -6.48 -7.12 -15.89
C GLN A 90 -6.67 -7.74 -17.28
N ASP A 91 -6.11 -8.94 -17.47
CA ASP A 91 -6.29 -9.74 -18.69
C ASP A 91 -7.77 -10.15 -18.84
N THR A 92 -8.41 -10.44 -17.70
CA THR A 92 -9.86 -10.63 -17.59
C THR A 92 -10.42 -9.53 -16.68
N PRO A 93 -11.12 -8.53 -17.24
CA PRO A 93 -11.69 -7.44 -16.45
C PRO A 93 -12.70 -7.93 -15.41
N GLY A 94 -12.79 -7.19 -14.30
CA GLY A 94 -13.78 -7.44 -13.26
C GLY A 94 -13.41 -8.56 -12.28
N ILE A 95 -12.12 -8.76 -12.02
CA ILE A 95 -11.66 -9.66 -10.94
C ILE A 95 -11.20 -8.79 -9.77
N GLN A 96 -11.54 -9.15 -8.54
CA GLN A 96 -11.01 -8.45 -7.36
C GLN A 96 -9.52 -8.76 -7.18
N THR A 97 -8.75 -7.76 -6.77
CA THR A 97 -7.33 -7.93 -6.48
C THR A 97 -7.15 -8.27 -5.00
N ASP A 98 -6.93 -9.55 -4.68
CA ASP A 98 -6.68 -10.01 -3.32
C ASP A 98 -5.21 -9.85 -2.90
N PHE A 99 -4.29 -9.92 -3.87
CA PHE A 99 -2.88 -9.64 -3.62
C PHE A 99 -2.31 -8.65 -4.62
N LEU A 100 -1.48 -7.74 -4.12
CA LEU A 100 -0.75 -6.78 -4.93
C LEU A 100 0.74 -6.97 -4.71
N SER A 101 1.51 -7.07 -5.79
CA SER A 101 2.97 -7.08 -5.75
C SER A 101 3.53 -5.82 -6.38
N ILE A 102 4.53 -5.24 -5.71
CA ILE A 102 5.24 -4.04 -6.11
C ILE A 102 6.71 -4.40 -6.29
N SER A 103 7.25 -4.06 -7.45
CA SER A 103 8.68 -4.19 -7.75
C SER A 103 9.29 -2.80 -7.87
N ALA A 104 10.42 -2.57 -7.19
CA ALA A 104 11.19 -1.34 -7.36
C ALA A 104 12.15 -1.41 -8.53
N THR A 105 12.58 -0.25 -9.00
CA THR A 105 13.75 -0.10 -9.85
C THR A 105 15.02 -0.06 -9.00
N LYS A 106 16.19 0.02 -9.66
CA LYS A 106 17.48 0.30 -9.00
C LYS A 106 17.54 1.64 -8.25
N ASN A 107 16.65 2.58 -8.59
CA ASN A 107 16.53 3.82 -7.83
C ASN A 107 15.52 3.58 -6.72
N ALA A 108 16.00 3.15 -5.55
CA ALA A 108 15.18 2.69 -4.45
C ALA A 108 14.19 3.76 -3.94
N PRO A 109 12.85 3.55 -3.97
CA PRO A 109 11.92 4.42 -3.28
C PRO A 109 11.75 4.02 -1.80
N CYS A 110 11.48 5.02 -0.95
CA CYS A 110 10.96 4.79 0.41
C CYS A 110 9.44 4.96 0.42
N ILE A 111 8.70 3.85 0.45
CA ILE A 111 7.24 3.83 0.34
C ILE A 111 6.59 4.06 1.71
N SER A 112 5.83 5.15 1.84
CA SER A 112 5.08 5.47 3.06
C SER A 112 3.79 4.68 3.19
N TRP A 113 3.04 4.54 2.10
CA TRP A 113 1.84 3.73 2.06
C TRP A 113 1.46 3.37 0.63
N ILE A 114 0.67 2.32 0.51
CA ILE A 114 0.04 1.85 -0.73
C ILE A 114 -1.43 1.66 -0.43
N SER A 115 -2.31 2.30 -1.18
CA SER A 115 -3.75 2.08 -1.09
C SER A 115 -4.29 1.47 -2.37
N VAL A 116 -5.31 0.62 -2.22
CA VAL A 116 -5.93 -0.15 -3.28
C VAL A 116 -7.43 0.04 -3.20
N SER A 117 -8.07 0.50 -4.26
CA SER A 117 -9.53 0.44 -4.41
C SER A 117 -9.92 -0.58 -5.49
N GLN A 118 -10.96 -1.34 -5.21
CA GLN A 118 -11.44 -2.39 -6.11
C GLN A 118 -12.34 -1.79 -7.20
N TYR A 119 -12.34 -2.41 -8.38
CA TYR A 119 -13.09 -1.92 -9.54
C TYR A 119 -14.61 -1.85 -9.29
N ASP A 120 -15.14 -2.73 -8.44
CA ASP A 120 -16.58 -2.88 -8.13
C ASP A 120 -17.01 -2.12 -6.87
N GLY A 121 -16.10 -1.36 -6.26
CA GLY A 121 -16.37 -0.65 -5.00
C GLY A 121 -16.42 -1.56 -3.76
N SER A 122 -16.05 -2.84 -3.89
CA SER A 122 -15.79 -3.70 -2.72
C SER A 122 -14.63 -3.16 -1.88
N VAL A 123 -14.50 -3.68 -0.65
CA VAL A 123 -13.52 -3.16 0.31
C VAL A 123 -12.11 -3.35 -0.23
N GLY A 124 -11.41 -2.23 -0.37
CA GLY A 124 -9.99 -2.18 -0.71
C GLY A 124 -9.08 -2.47 0.47
N GLY A 125 -7.82 -2.05 0.36
CA GLY A 125 -6.84 -2.22 1.41
C GLY A 125 -5.79 -1.13 1.39
N ALA A 126 -5.09 -0.97 2.52
CA ALA A 126 -4.05 0.02 2.65
C ALA A 126 -2.86 -0.53 3.45
N TRP A 127 -1.74 -0.72 2.76
CA TRP A 127 -0.48 -1.11 3.37
C TRP A 127 0.32 0.13 3.77
N THR A 128 1.04 0.07 4.90
CA THR A 128 1.82 1.20 5.43
C THR A 128 3.28 0.81 5.66
N GLY A 129 4.19 1.77 5.48
CA GLY A 129 5.62 1.58 5.71
C GLY A 129 5.95 1.16 7.14
N ASP A 130 5.05 1.36 8.10
CA ASP A 130 5.21 0.87 9.47
C ASP A 130 5.37 -0.65 9.57
N ILE A 131 4.87 -1.40 8.57
CA ILE A 131 4.96 -2.86 8.47
C ILE A 131 6.35 -3.29 8.02
N GLY A 132 6.92 -2.59 7.04
CA GLY A 132 8.17 -2.96 6.38
C GLY A 132 9.41 -2.21 6.86
N LYS A 133 9.27 -1.32 7.84
CA LYS A 133 10.39 -0.54 8.35
C LYS A 133 11.45 -1.46 8.92
N ASP A 134 12.68 -1.33 8.43
CA ASP A 134 13.84 -1.78 9.19
C ASP A 134 14.13 -0.75 10.28
N TYR A 135 14.85 -1.11 11.35
CA TYR A 135 15.08 -0.17 12.46
C TYR A 135 15.69 1.17 11.98
N TRP A 136 15.56 2.22 12.80
CA TRP A 136 16.08 3.60 12.68
C TRP A 136 15.60 4.47 11.47
N TYR A 137 14.96 5.61 11.81
CA TYR A 137 14.78 6.82 11.01
C TYR A 137 14.24 6.66 9.58
N HIS A 138 12.91 6.74 9.41
CA HIS A 138 12.30 6.61 8.09
C HIS A 138 11.37 7.79 7.73
N ALA A 139 11.72 8.35 6.58
CA ALA A 139 11.32 9.59 5.91
C ALA A 139 9.85 9.76 5.49
N GLY A 140 8.89 9.11 6.15
CA GLY A 140 7.48 9.25 5.78
C GLY A 140 6.99 10.70 5.91
N ASN A 141 7.20 11.29 7.09
CA ASN A 141 7.01 12.70 7.49
C ASN A 141 5.84 13.49 6.84
N GLN A 142 4.79 12.81 6.41
CA GLN A 142 3.55 13.40 5.91
C GLN A 142 2.37 12.78 6.63
N GLU A 143 1.38 13.62 6.92
CA GLU A 143 0.14 13.20 7.54
C GLU A 143 -0.66 12.34 6.56
N ALA A 144 -1.00 11.13 6.99
CA ALA A 144 -1.81 10.19 6.23
C ALA A 144 -3.15 9.90 6.91
N GLY A 145 -3.36 10.35 8.15
CA GLY A 145 -4.62 10.15 8.84
C GLY A 145 -4.67 10.85 10.18
N GLN A 146 -5.77 10.62 10.89
CA GLN A 146 -5.98 11.11 12.24
C GLN A 146 -6.54 10.00 13.14
N PHE A 147 -5.88 9.75 14.28
CA PHE A 147 -6.40 8.89 15.33
C PHE A 147 -7.78 9.37 15.79
N GLN A 148 -8.72 8.45 15.91
CA GLN A 148 -9.99 8.71 16.61
C GLN A 148 -9.74 8.90 18.11
N GLU A 149 -10.51 9.79 18.72
CA GLU A 149 -10.42 10.06 20.15
C GLU A 149 -10.82 8.83 20.99
N PRO A 150 -10.13 8.54 22.11
CA PRO A 150 -9.03 9.32 22.70
C PRO A 150 -7.69 9.12 21.97
N CYS A 151 -7.06 10.21 21.51
CA CYS A 151 -5.80 10.17 20.78
C CYS A 151 -4.60 9.82 21.70
N PRO A 152 -3.55 9.13 21.21
CA PRO A 152 -2.31 8.96 21.93
C PRO A 152 -1.57 10.32 22.04
N LYS A 153 -1.70 10.98 23.19
CA LYS A 153 -0.86 12.07 23.72
C LYS A 153 -0.44 13.17 22.70
N TYR A 154 -1.12 14.32 22.75
CA TYR A 154 -0.80 15.61 22.09
C TYR A 154 -0.82 15.68 20.55
N CYS A 155 -0.96 14.58 19.82
CA CYS A 155 -1.10 14.62 18.36
C CYS A 155 -2.13 13.62 17.88
N CYS A 156 -3.23 14.11 17.29
CA CYS A 156 -4.19 13.23 16.61
C CYS A 156 -3.75 12.90 15.19
N SER A 157 -2.78 13.61 14.60
CA SER A 157 -2.28 13.30 13.26
C SER A 157 -1.38 12.06 13.28
N TRP A 158 -1.69 11.11 12.41
CA TRP A 158 -0.87 9.94 12.16
C TRP A 158 -0.03 10.14 10.89
N ARG A 159 1.26 9.84 11.03
CA ARG A 159 2.28 9.93 9.99
C ARG A 159 2.98 8.57 9.93
N PRO A 160 2.68 7.72 8.93
CA PRO A 160 3.40 6.47 8.79
C PRO A 160 4.86 6.75 8.51
N VAL A 161 5.73 5.85 8.96
CA VAL A 161 7.08 5.82 8.42
C VAL A 161 7.08 5.24 7.00
N CYS A 162 8.24 5.14 6.35
CA CYS A 162 8.36 4.47 5.05
C CYS A 162 9.21 3.20 5.15
N ALA A 163 9.06 2.31 4.16
CA ALA A 163 9.91 1.14 3.96
C ALA A 163 10.60 1.23 2.61
N TRP A 164 11.87 0.85 2.57
CA TRP A 164 12.68 0.88 1.35
C TRP A 164 12.46 -0.36 0.50
N LEU A 165 12.37 -0.16 -0.81
CA LEU A 165 12.52 -1.20 -1.81
C LEU A 165 13.71 -0.85 -2.71
N ASP A 166 14.75 -1.67 -2.72
CA ASP A 166 15.98 -1.46 -3.48
C ASP A 166 16.30 -2.71 -4.32
N ALA A 167 16.12 -2.60 -5.63
CA ALA A 167 16.32 -3.70 -6.55
C ALA A 167 17.79 -4.07 -6.78
N ASP A 168 18.72 -3.12 -6.62
CA ASP A 168 20.15 -3.37 -6.86
C ASP A 168 20.97 -3.44 -5.58
N HIS A 169 20.32 -3.25 -4.43
CA HIS A 169 20.90 -3.30 -3.09
C HIS A 169 22.06 -2.32 -2.89
N SER A 170 22.13 -1.24 -3.70
CA SER A 170 23.20 -0.25 -3.62
C SER A 170 23.21 0.53 -2.30
N ALA A 171 22.08 0.58 -1.60
CA ALA A 171 21.94 1.21 -0.29
C ALA A 171 21.81 0.19 0.86
N ASP A 172 22.22 -1.06 0.64
CA ASP A 172 22.15 -2.18 1.60
C ASP A 172 20.72 -2.49 2.11
N TYR A 173 19.68 -2.02 1.42
CA TYR A 173 18.31 -2.41 1.74
C TYR A 173 18.02 -3.84 1.24
N PRO A 174 17.39 -4.69 2.05
CA PRO A 174 17.36 -6.14 1.80
C PRO A 174 16.37 -6.59 0.72
N TYR A 175 15.42 -5.75 0.30
CA TYR A 175 14.29 -6.15 -0.53
C TYR A 175 14.11 -5.25 -1.75
N GLY A 176 13.99 -5.83 -2.94
CA GLY A 176 13.68 -5.12 -4.18
C GLY A 176 12.20 -5.21 -4.59
N ALA A 177 11.43 -6.10 -3.96
CA ALA A 177 10.01 -6.23 -4.21
C ALA A 177 9.25 -6.69 -2.96
N MET A 178 7.94 -6.45 -2.97
CA MET A 178 7.01 -6.94 -1.96
C MET A 178 5.73 -7.45 -2.61
N LYS A 179 5.00 -8.25 -1.86
CA LYS A 179 3.63 -8.65 -2.17
C LYS A 179 2.81 -8.72 -0.91
N PHE A 180 1.63 -8.13 -0.89
CA PHE A 180 0.79 -8.11 0.30
C PHE A 180 -0.63 -8.54 0.01
N ASN A 181 -1.30 -9.07 1.04
CA ASN A 181 -2.72 -9.37 1.00
C ASN A 181 -3.52 -8.08 1.22
N VAL A 182 -4.26 -7.65 0.20
CA VAL A 182 -5.03 -6.40 0.22
C VAL A 182 -6.07 -6.43 1.32
N ARG A 183 -6.77 -7.56 1.49
CA ARG A 183 -7.83 -7.71 2.50
C ARG A 183 -7.29 -7.77 3.92
N ALA A 184 -6.10 -8.34 4.12
CA ALA A 184 -5.41 -8.33 5.43
C ALA A 184 -5.19 -6.90 5.94
N TYR A 185 -4.90 -5.96 5.05
CA TYR A 185 -4.79 -4.53 5.39
C TYR A 185 -6.01 -3.70 4.97
N GLY A 186 -7.13 -4.38 4.75
CA GLY A 186 -8.44 -3.82 4.46
C GLY A 186 -9.42 -4.28 5.51
N GLU A 187 -10.42 -5.05 5.10
CA GLU A 187 -11.48 -5.60 5.95
C GLU A 187 -11.01 -6.48 7.12
N LEU A 188 -9.84 -7.11 7.02
CA LEU A 188 -9.30 -7.98 8.08
C LEU A 188 -8.27 -7.26 8.96
N SER A 189 -8.08 -5.95 8.80
CA SER A 189 -7.01 -5.21 9.46
C SER A 189 -7.08 -5.22 10.99
N VAL A 190 -8.28 -5.29 11.59
CA VAL A 190 -8.42 -5.47 13.04
C VAL A 190 -7.88 -6.82 13.49
N ASP A 191 -8.25 -7.88 12.79
CA ASP A 191 -7.84 -9.24 13.14
C ASP A 191 -6.34 -9.42 12.93
N THR A 192 -5.80 -8.90 11.82
CA THR A 192 -4.37 -8.88 11.53
C THR A 192 -3.58 -8.16 12.61
N VAL A 193 -4.05 -7.01 13.10
CA VAL A 193 -3.38 -6.25 14.18
C VAL A 193 -3.53 -6.96 15.53
N ASN A 194 -4.73 -7.47 15.86
CA ASN A 194 -5.00 -8.14 17.13
C ASN A 194 -4.23 -9.46 17.27
N ALA A 195 -3.94 -10.14 16.16
CA ALA A 195 -3.09 -11.33 16.13
C ALA A 195 -1.59 -11.03 16.36
N GLY A 196 -1.22 -9.75 16.47
CA GLY A 196 0.11 -9.31 16.86
C GLY A 196 1.06 -9.04 15.70
N ALA A 197 2.26 -8.53 16.03
CA ALA A 197 3.25 -8.08 15.06
C ALA A 197 3.64 -9.16 14.03
N ASP A 198 3.72 -10.42 14.45
CA ASP A 198 4.04 -11.54 13.56
C ASP A 198 3.02 -11.70 12.42
N HIS A 199 1.73 -11.47 12.68
CA HIS A 199 0.67 -11.60 11.68
C HIS A 199 0.60 -10.38 10.76
N VAL A 200 0.85 -9.20 11.31
CA VAL A 200 1.00 -7.95 10.54
C VAL A 200 2.15 -8.08 9.56
N CYS A 201 3.30 -8.62 9.96
CA CYS A 201 4.42 -8.84 9.06
C CYS A 201 4.17 -10.03 8.11
N ALA A 202 3.54 -11.10 8.59
CA ALA A 202 3.26 -12.28 7.78
C ALA A 202 2.35 -11.96 6.58
N SER A 203 1.47 -10.95 6.66
CA SER A 203 0.59 -10.56 5.55
C SER A 203 1.28 -9.78 4.42
N THR A 204 2.61 -9.60 4.52
CA THR A 204 3.49 -9.12 3.45
C THR A 204 4.64 -10.09 3.20
N LEU A 205 4.78 -10.57 1.96
CA LEU A 205 5.96 -11.27 1.49
C LEU A 205 6.96 -10.26 0.93
N TRP A 206 8.23 -10.47 1.25
CA TRP A 206 9.33 -9.67 0.76
C TRP A 206 10.20 -10.53 -0.16
N ALA A 207 10.60 -9.96 -1.29
CA ALA A 207 11.54 -10.58 -2.20
C ALA A 207 12.84 -9.78 -2.22
N ARG A 208 13.95 -10.50 -2.25
CA ARG A 208 15.27 -9.87 -2.38
C ARG A 208 15.37 -9.15 -3.72
N ASP A 209 15.05 -9.85 -4.81
CA ASP A 209 15.15 -9.30 -6.15
C ASP A 209 13.88 -8.54 -6.57
N SER A 210 13.96 -7.75 -7.65
CA SER A 210 12.82 -6.98 -8.18
C SER A 210 11.80 -7.81 -8.96
N GLU A 211 11.94 -9.14 -9.01
CA GLU A 211 10.98 -9.99 -9.70
C GLU A 211 9.63 -10.01 -8.96
N PRO A 212 8.50 -10.09 -9.68
CA PRO A 212 7.19 -10.22 -9.06
C PRO A 212 7.19 -11.39 -8.09
N THR A 213 6.75 -11.17 -6.86
CA THR A 213 6.85 -12.20 -5.83
C THR A 213 5.81 -13.29 -6.11
N ASN A 214 6.23 -14.34 -6.81
CA ASN A 214 5.41 -15.52 -7.11
C ASN A 214 5.34 -16.52 -5.93
N GLY A 215 5.86 -16.13 -4.76
CA GLY A 215 5.73 -16.90 -3.53
C GLY A 215 4.27 -17.32 -3.31
N LYS A 216 4.04 -18.63 -3.16
CA LYS A 216 2.72 -19.13 -2.80
C LYS A 216 2.46 -18.75 -1.35
N TRP A 217 1.41 -17.96 -1.14
CA TRP A 217 0.78 -17.84 0.16
C TRP A 217 0.28 -19.22 0.58
N PHE A 218 0.75 -19.73 1.73
CA PHE A 218 -0.07 -20.68 2.47
C PHE A 218 -1.20 -19.85 3.09
N GLN A 219 -2.42 -20.03 2.59
CA GLN A 219 -3.60 -19.36 3.12
C GLN A 219 -3.64 -19.53 4.65
N LEU A 220 -3.56 -18.42 5.39
CA LEU A 220 -3.93 -18.41 6.79
C LEU A 220 -5.43 -18.71 6.85
N ARG A 221 -5.78 -19.86 7.45
CA ARG A 221 -7.15 -20.17 7.86
C ARG A 221 -7.44 -19.52 9.20
#